data_AF-A0A0K1P9S3-F1
#
_entry.id   AF-A0A0K1P9S3-F1
#
_cell.length_a   1.000
_cell.length_b   1.000
_cell.length_c   1.000
_cell.angle_alpha   90.00
_cell.angle_beta   90.00
_cell.angle_gamma   90.00
#
_symmetry.space_group_name_H-M   'P 1'
#
loop_
_entity.id
_entity.type
_entity.pdbx_description
1 polymer ?
#
loop_
_entity_poly.entity_id
_entity_poly.type
_entity_poly.pdbx_seq_one_letter_code
_entity_poly.pdbx_strand_id
1 'polypeptide(L)'
;MTRRHANIRLEEDVVPAGFLLSLIFAVVFVTLAGIGWAWLIFSRETMRLGGYEQPIPEQHAPRTIVRVNQSLIHVERNGQRIEAEQRRILEEYGWIDRERGIVRIPIDDAIRITAEGATR
;
A
#
# COMPACT_ATOMS: atom_id res chain seq x y z
N MET A 1 -39.11 -24.89 60.05
CA MET A 1 -39.22 -25.62 58.77
C MET A 1 -37.83 -25.67 58.12
N THR A 2 -37.10 -26.76 58.29
CA THR A 2 -35.72 -26.91 57.80
C THR A 2 -35.77 -27.83 56.58
N ARG A 3 -35.59 -27.26 55.37
CA ARG A 3 -35.56 -28.02 54.12
C ARG A 3 -34.34 -28.95 54.11
N ARG A 4 -34.55 -30.26 54.11
CA ARG A 4 -33.49 -31.23 53.79
C ARG A 4 -33.11 -31.05 52.33
N HIS A 5 -31.92 -30.53 52.07
CA HIS A 5 -31.33 -30.59 50.74
C HIS A 5 -30.97 -32.05 50.45
N ALA A 6 -31.52 -32.62 49.38
CA ALA A 6 -31.16 -33.94 48.92
C ALA A 6 -29.66 -33.93 48.59
N ASN A 7 -28.89 -34.81 49.24
CA ASN A 7 -27.49 -35.01 48.90
C ASN A 7 -27.43 -35.66 47.51
N ILE A 8 -27.19 -34.85 46.49
CA ILE A 8 -26.99 -35.31 45.12
C ILE A 8 -25.57 -35.89 45.07
N ARG A 9 -25.46 -37.21 44.88
CA ARG A 9 -24.17 -37.84 44.58
C ARG A 9 -23.82 -37.47 43.14
N LEU A 10 -22.81 -36.63 42.98
CA LEU A 10 -22.16 -36.42 41.69
C LEU A 10 -21.39 -37.70 41.36
N GLU A 11 -21.69 -38.32 40.24
CA GLU A 11 -20.86 -39.40 39.70
C GLU A 11 -19.50 -38.81 39.31
N GLU A 12 -18.42 -39.50 39.67
CA GLU A 12 -17.08 -39.11 39.26
C GLU A 12 -16.98 -39.25 37.74
N ASP A 13 -16.94 -38.11 37.05
CA ASP A 13 -16.74 -38.06 35.60
C ASP A 13 -15.25 -38.34 35.30
N VAL A 14 -14.92 -39.62 35.23
CA VAL A 14 -13.57 -40.11 34.94
C VAL A 14 -13.38 -40.27 33.44
N VAL A 15 -12.81 -39.24 32.81
CA VAL A 15 -12.42 -39.31 31.41
C VAL A 15 -11.10 -40.09 31.29
N PRO A 16 -11.01 -41.14 30.46
CA PRO A 16 -9.78 -41.90 30.31
C PRO A 16 -8.65 -41.00 29.79
N ALA A 17 -7.55 -40.91 30.55
CA ALA A 17 -6.42 -40.04 30.20
C ALA A 17 -5.86 -40.32 28.80
N GLY A 18 -5.86 -41.59 28.36
CA GLY A 18 -5.43 -41.98 27.01
C GLY A 18 -6.33 -41.44 25.89
N PHE A 19 -7.64 -41.33 26.14
CA PHE A 19 -8.57 -40.75 25.18
C PHE A 19 -8.31 -39.25 25.01
N LEU A 20 -8.18 -38.52 26.12
CA LEU A 20 -7.80 -37.10 26.11
C LEU A 20 -6.46 -36.87 25.41
N LEU A 21 -5.46 -37.70 25.71
CA LEU A 21 -4.14 -37.59 25.09
C LEU A 21 -4.22 -37.83 23.57
N SER A 22 -4.99 -38.84 23.15
CA SER A 22 -5.19 -39.14 21.73
C SER A 22 -5.91 -38.02 21.00
N LEU A 23 -6.89 -37.38 21.64
CA LEU A 23 -7.64 -36.27 21.07
C LEU A 23 -6.73 -35.04 20.89
N ILE A 24 -5.95 -34.70 21.91
CA ILE A 24 -4.95 -33.62 21.84
C ILE A 24 -3.95 -33.93 20.72
N PHE A 25 -3.43 -35.16 20.68
CA PHE A 25 -2.48 -35.57 19.66
C PHE A 25 -3.07 -35.48 18.25
N ALA A 26 -4.32 -35.92 18.06
CA ALA A 26 -5.02 -35.83 16.78
C ALA A 26 -5.19 -34.37 16.33
N VAL A 27 -5.59 -33.47 17.23
CA VAL A 27 -5.74 -32.04 16.92
C VAL A 27 -4.39 -31.42 16.53
N VAL A 28 -3.33 -31.70 17.29
CA VAL A 28 -1.98 -31.21 16.98
C VAL A 28 -1.51 -31.78 15.64
N PHE A 29 -1.72 -33.07 15.40
CA PHE A 29 -1.33 -33.74 14.16
C PHE A 29 -2.03 -33.14 12.95
N VAL A 30 -3.36 -32.95 13.01
CA VAL A 30 -4.14 -32.32 11.92
C VAL A 30 -3.66 -30.89 11.68
N THR A 31 -3.37 -30.13 12.74
CA THR A 31 -2.89 -28.75 12.62
C THR A 31 -1.52 -28.70 11.93
N LEU A 32 -0.57 -29.54 12.37
CA LEU A 32 0.76 -29.61 11.77
C LEU A 32 0.72 -30.13 10.33
N ALA A 33 -0.13 -31.11 10.04
CA ALA A 33 -0.36 -31.60 8.68
C ALA A 33 -0.92 -30.48 7.79
N GLY A 34 -1.87 -29.69 8.29
CA GLY A 34 -2.42 -28.53 7.57
C GLY A 34 -1.37 -27.45 7.28
N ILE A 35 -0.54 -27.11 8.27
CA ILE A 35 0.57 -26.17 8.10
C ILE A 35 1.57 -26.69 7.07
N GLY A 36 1.97 -27.97 7.17
CA GLY A 36 2.89 -28.59 6.21
C GLY A 36 2.32 -28.64 4.80
N TRP A 37 1.03 -28.95 4.67
CA TRP A 37 0.33 -28.97 3.39
C TRP A 37 0.25 -27.58 2.76
N ALA A 38 -0.12 -26.57 3.55
CA ALA A 38 -0.14 -25.17 3.11
C ALA A 38 1.27 -24.71 2.67
N TRP A 39 2.31 -25.11 3.40
CA TRP A 39 3.70 -24.82 3.05
C TRP A 39 4.14 -25.51 1.75
N LEU A 40 3.71 -26.75 1.50
CA LEU A 40 3.96 -27.44 0.23
C LEU A 40 3.26 -26.78 -0.96
N ILE A 41 2.02 -26.30 -0.80
CA ILE A 41 1.32 -25.55 -1.85
C ILE A 41 2.07 -24.23 -2.11
N PHE A 42 2.33 -23.47 -1.05
CA PHE A 42 2.98 -22.17 -1.15
C PHE A 42 4.40 -22.25 -1.72
N SER A 43 5.19 -23.25 -1.35
CA SER A 43 6.53 -23.46 -1.89
C SER A 43 6.52 -23.80 -3.39
N ARG A 44 5.52 -24.56 -3.85
CA ARG A 44 5.32 -24.83 -5.29
C ARG A 44 4.88 -23.58 -6.06
N GLU A 45 3.99 -22.78 -5.47
CA GLU A 45 3.51 -21.53 -6.07
C GLU A 45 4.61 -20.46 -6.11
N THR A 46 5.37 -20.30 -5.03
CA THR A 46 6.46 -19.32 -4.95
C THR A 46 7.64 -19.65 -5.86
N MET A 47 7.96 -20.94 -6.06
CA MET A 47 8.93 -21.35 -7.09
C MET A 47 8.42 -21.05 -8.50
N ARG A 48 7.11 -21.20 -8.75
CA ARG A 48 6.49 -20.85 -10.05
C ARG A 48 6.41 -19.35 -10.31
N LEU A 49 6.29 -18.55 -9.25
CA LEU A 49 6.20 -17.08 -9.31
C LEU A 49 7.57 -16.39 -9.23
N GLY A 50 8.69 -17.14 -9.21
CA GLY A 50 10.03 -16.54 -9.25
C GLY A 50 10.53 -15.99 -7.91
N GLY A 51 10.07 -16.57 -6.79
CA GLY A 51 10.40 -16.10 -5.44
C GLY A 51 9.72 -14.77 -5.11
N TYR A 52 9.35 -14.57 -3.85
CA TYR A 52 9.09 -13.21 -3.41
C TYR A 52 10.41 -12.45 -3.60
N GLU A 53 10.40 -11.39 -4.42
CA GLU A 53 11.41 -10.35 -4.30
C GLU A 53 11.47 -10.00 -2.83
N GLN A 54 12.57 -10.40 -2.16
CA GLN A 54 12.88 -9.81 -0.87
C GLN A 54 12.84 -8.31 -1.11
N PRO A 55 12.07 -7.52 -0.32
CA PRO A 55 12.16 -6.09 -0.43
C PRO A 55 13.63 -5.76 -0.22
N ILE A 56 14.31 -5.39 -1.30
CA ILE A 56 15.64 -4.84 -1.26
C ILE A 56 15.56 -3.76 -0.18
N PRO A 57 16.36 -3.83 0.90
CA PRO A 57 16.29 -2.84 1.97
C PRO A 57 16.26 -1.47 1.32
N GLU A 58 15.14 -0.75 1.50
CA GLU A 58 14.66 0.27 0.56
C GLU A 58 15.79 1.14 0.02
N GLN A 59 16.28 0.79 -1.16
CA GLN A 59 17.07 1.68 -1.98
C GLN A 59 16.07 2.62 -2.67
N HIS A 60 15.43 3.45 -1.85
CA HIS A 60 14.53 4.56 -2.18
C HIS A 60 14.02 4.53 -3.63
N ALA A 61 13.01 3.69 -3.89
CA ALA A 61 12.32 3.75 -5.17
C ALA A 61 11.63 5.12 -5.29
N PRO A 62 11.73 5.82 -6.43
CA PRO A 62 11.07 7.10 -6.60
C PRO A 62 9.55 6.90 -6.48
N ARG A 63 8.95 7.58 -5.50
CA ARG A 63 7.51 7.57 -5.22
C ARG A 63 6.74 8.19 -6.40
N THR A 64 6.35 7.36 -7.36
CA THR A 64 5.42 7.75 -8.42
C THR A 64 4.37 6.67 -8.63
N ILE A 65 3.48 6.50 -7.66
CA ILE A 65 2.13 5.99 -7.92
C ILE A 65 1.20 7.17 -7.68
N VAL A 66 0.69 7.74 -8.78
CA VAL A 66 -0.32 8.81 -8.81
C VAL A 66 0.03 10.05 -7.95
N ARG A 67 0.87 10.90 -8.54
CA ARG A 67 0.88 12.38 -8.42
C ARG A 67 0.95 13.02 -7.03
N VAL A 68 1.39 12.32 -5.98
CA VAL A 68 1.86 12.97 -4.76
C VAL A 68 3.15 12.30 -4.30
N ASN A 69 4.27 13.00 -4.54
CA ASN A 69 5.57 12.62 -4.02
C ASN A 69 5.54 12.79 -2.50
N GLN A 70 5.35 11.70 -1.77
CA GLN A 70 5.36 11.65 -0.31
C GLN A 70 6.80 11.54 0.25
N SER A 71 7.80 12.07 -0.45
CA SER A 71 9.15 12.24 0.11
C SER A 71 9.06 13.22 1.29
N LEU A 72 9.65 12.85 2.44
CA LEU A 72 9.91 13.84 3.49
C LEU A 72 10.68 15.01 2.86
N ILE A 73 10.24 16.21 3.24
CA ILE A 73 10.63 17.49 2.65
C ILE A 73 12.14 17.69 2.82
N HIS A 74 12.92 17.35 1.79
CA HIS A 74 14.28 17.84 1.56
C HIS A 74 14.24 18.93 0.45
N VAL A 75 13.26 19.84 0.52
CA VAL A 75 12.71 20.58 -0.63
C VAL A 75 13.21 22.01 -0.79
N GLU A 76 13.97 22.59 0.15
CA GLU A 76 14.31 24.02 0.03
C GLU A 76 15.04 24.38 -1.28
N ARG A 77 15.99 23.56 -1.74
CA ARG A 77 16.82 23.91 -2.91
C ARG A 77 16.23 23.48 -4.27
N ASN A 78 15.49 22.38 -4.31
CA ASN A 78 14.91 21.87 -5.55
C ASN A 78 13.62 22.60 -5.92
N GLY A 79 12.82 23.02 -4.94
CA GLY A 79 11.58 23.78 -5.17
C GLY A 79 11.85 25.12 -5.84
N GLN A 80 12.81 25.90 -5.30
CA GLN A 80 13.15 27.23 -5.83
C GLN A 80 13.66 27.18 -7.27
N ARG A 81 14.46 26.16 -7.63
CA ARG A 81 14.95 25.99 -9.00
C ARG A 81 13.81 25.66 -9.98
N ILE A 82 12.89 24.80 -9.57
CA ILE A 82 11.73 24.44 -10.40
C ILE A 82 10.81 25.65 -10.55
N GLU A 83 10.55 26.38 -9.47
CA GLU A 83 9.75 27.59 -9.50
C GLU A 83 10.34 28.64 -10.45
N ALA A 84 11.64 28.91 -10.35
CA ALA A 84 12.31 29.88 -11.20
C ALA A 84 12.22 29.51 -12.69
N GLU A 85 12.39 28.22 -13.02
CA GLU A 85 12.28 27.73 -14.39
C GLU A 85 10.85 27.86 -14.94
N GLN A 86 9.85 27.48 -14.13
CA GLN A 86 8.44 27.62 -14.54
C GLN A 86 8.05 29.08 -14.72
N ARG A 87 8.50 29.96 -13.84
CA ARG A 87 8.26 31.40 -13.93
C ARG A 87 8.86 32.00 -15.20
N ARG A 88 10.09 31.61 -15.52
CA ARG A 88 10.74 32.03 -16.78
C ARG A 88 9.94 31.63 -18.02
N ILE A 89 9.41 30.41 -18.06
CA ILE A 89 8.57 29.94 -19.18
C ILE A 89 7.30 30.78 -19.34
N LEU A 90 6.71 31.25 -18.22
CA LEU A 90 5.49 32.07 -18.22
C LEU A 90 5.73 33.53 -18.59
N GLU A 91 6.95 34.05 -18.39
CA GLU A 91 7.31 35.45 -18.61
C GLU A 91 7.98 35.68 -19.98
N GLU A 92 8.47 34.63 -20.64
CA GLU A 92 9.22 34.74 -21.90
C GLU A 92 8.44 34.27 -23.14
N TYR A 93 8.59 35.04 -24.22
CA TYR A 93 8.18 34.64 -25.57
C TYR A 93 8.97 33.43 -26.07
N GLY A 94 8.31 32.56 -26.82
CA GLY A 94 8.96 31.38 -27.38
C GLY A 94 8.22 30.76 -28.55
N TRP A 95 8.91 29.92 -29.31
CA TRP A 95 8.29 29.09 -30.33
C TRP A 95 7.94 27.73 -29.73
N ILE A 96 6.68 27.31 -29.85
CA ILE A 96 6.26 25.94 -29.47
C ILE A 96 6.33 25.04 -30.70
N ASP A 97 5.84 25.52 -31.84
CA ASP A 97 5.91 24.83 -33.13
C ASP A 97 6.05 25.86 -34.25
N ARG A 98 7.24 25.93 -34.85
CA ARG A 98 7.53 26.90 -35.92
C ARG A 98 6.85 26.56 -37.23
N GLU A 99 6.70 25.28 -37.53
CA GLU A 99 6.11 24.81 -38.79
C GLU A 99 4.62 25.13 -38.82
N ARG A 100 3.96 25.01 -37.66
CA ARG A 100 2.53 25.34 -37.50
C ARG A 100 2.27 26.79 -37.10
N GLY A 101 3.30 27.61 -36.92
CA GLY A 101 3.16 29.02 -36.54
C GLY A 101 2.67 29.23 -35.10
N ILE A 102 2.86 28.25 -34.21
CA ILE A 102 2.39 28.30 -32.81
C ILE A 102 3.48 28.91 -31.93
N VAL A 103 3.17 30.09 -31.38
CA VAL A 103 4.03 30.83 -30.45
C VAL A 103 3.48 30.79 -29.03
N ARG A 104 4.39 30.79 -28.06
CA ARG A 104 4.11 31.10 -26.65
C ARG A 104 4.28 32.60 -26.45
N ILE A 105 3.28 33.22 -25.84
CA ILE A 105 3.30 34.60 -25.35
C ILE A 105 3.37 34.59 -23.81
N PRO A 106 3.90 35.65 -23.18
CA PRO A 106 3.87 35.79 -21.73
C PRO A 106 2.43 35.73 -21.20
N ILE A 107 2.27 35.15 -20.01
CA ILE A 107 0.94 34.90 -19.45
C ILE A 107 0.16 36.19 -19.19
N ASP A 108 0.83 37.27 -18.79
CA ASP A 108 0.20 38.57 -18.55
C ASP A 108 -0.40 39.16 -19.83
N ASP A 109 0.33 39.03 -20.95
CA ASP A 109 -0.16 39.45 -22.26
C ASP A 109 -1.35 38.59 -22.72
N ALA A 110 -1.28 37.27 -22.49
CA ALA A 110 -2.37 36.35 -22.80
C ALA A 110 -3.66 36.68 -22.03
N ILE A 111 -3.53 36.97 -20.73
CA ILE A 111 -4.65 37.37 -19.87
C ILE A 111 -5.25 38.68 -20.38
N ARG A 112 -4.42 39.69 -20.68
CA ARG A 112 -4.88 40.98 -21.20
C ARG A 112 -5.67 40.82 -22.50
N ILE A 113 -5.11 40.11 -23.48
CA ILE A 113 -5.76 39.88 -24.78
C ILE A 113 -7.08 39.12 -24.59
N THR A 114 -7.10 38.12 -23.71
CA THR A 114 -8.32 37.34 -23.42
C THR A 114 -9.38 38.19 -22.75
N ALA A 115 -9.01 39.02 -21.78
CA ALA A 115 -9.92 39.92 -21.07
C ALA A 115 -10.51 40.99 -22.01
N GLU A 116 -9.68 41.60 -22.87
CA GLU A 116 -10.11 42.58 -23.86
C GLU A 116 -10.96 41.94 -24.97
N GLY A 117 -10.61 40.72 -25.39
CA GLY A 117 -11.33 39.95 -26.41
C GLY A 117 -12.69 39.43 -25.94
N ALA A 118 -12.83 39.10 -24.66
CA ALA A 118 -14.10 38.64 -24.07
C ALA A 118 -15.16 39.76 -23.92
N THR A 119 -14.76 41.02 -24.09
CA THR A 119 -15.64 42.20 -24.04
C THR A 119 -16.21 42.65 -25.40
N ARG A 120 -15.94 41.93 -26.49
CA ARG A 120 -16.60 42.11 -27.80
C ARG A 120 -17.58 40.98 -28.09
#